data_AF-A0AAX4PBR9-F1
#
_entry.id   AF-A0AAX4PBR9-F1
#
_cell.length_a   1.000
_cell.length_b   1.000
_cell.length_c   1.000
_cell.angle_alpha   90.00
_cell.angle_beta   90.00
_cell.angle_gamma   90.00
#
_symmetry.space_group_name_H-M   'P 1'
#
loop_
_entity.id
_entity.type
_entity.pdbx_description
1 polymer ?
#
loop_
_entity_poly.entity_id
_entity_poly.type
_entity_poly.pdbx_seq_one_letter_code
_entity_poly.pdbx_strand_id
1 'polypeptide(L)'
;MLFRYYKTLVAVVRSDREGSAYLYGGEEMGLWCMVTLLRNMPARRESEESCPSQVFREIAKKSSNKCKLFWRKTLMWNCLVWTSAVLGIFCSFVFSFVMRRCTFAKCYRMLLFRPDLIIFASQNNWGRKFGDYFGGDKQFSAVDVSRVYSLVIRSAYHIVDINNKPSQGELEDKMLFHKRGTESGLPCVPVIDPRDLAPASDVEFPLFTKPRKLQWGQGVMKLESSEQQEFQDIVREGSDFAEDFVIQKKLENIPQLSEYFPPDAPLCTARITTFFHKGEREGSPGVVRVLESWIRVGASGALADQIENGGSTFAVYAETGVVWNGTTTEKMVLGEPHLEPTLTSAPGATKGIAGHRLPFWQQCLETVREAHMKLAPDAFTVGWDVVFTPTGVQLMEGNLMSMVALHIGMRYGSMALLWPESPLMWLALSGWLLNKDGGLGYTAEAKAKKLRSVASTLRRDIRLAVRERDAARKAVLKLKTGDIEGVASSDKLRGLQTRLMLKEGEVHGMQVELDAVEDALLGGGAAQN
;
A
#
# COMPACT_ATOMS: atom_id res chain seq x y z
N MET A 1 -27.73 3.67 13.54
CA MET A 1 -26.29 3.39 13.37
C MET A 1 -25.93 1.98 13.84
N LEU A 2 -26.12 1.66 15.12
CA LEU A 2 -25.83 0.34 15.70
C LEU A 2 -26.50 -0.84 14.97
N PHE A 3 -27.77 -0.67 14.62
CA PHE A 3 -28.52 -1.66 13.84
C PHE A 3 -27.95 -1.88 12.42
N ARG A 4 -27.39 -0.83 11.79
CA ARG A 4 -26.71 -0.94 10.49
C ARG A 4 -25.42 -1.76 10.65
N TYR A 5 -24.65 -1.50 11.69
CA TYR A 5 -23.44 -2.28 12.00
C TYR A 5 -23.72 -3.74 12.32
N TYR A 6 -24.72 -4.02 13.14
CA TYR A 6 -25.13 -5.39 13.42
C TYR A 6 -25.50 -6.12 12.13
N LYS A 7 -26.25 -5.47 11.23
CA LYS A 7 -26.56 -6.02 9.90
C LYS A 7 -25.30 -6.29 9.08
N THR A 8 -24.33 -5.37 9.07
CA THR A 8 -23.04 -5.56 8.38
C THR A 8 -22.26 -6.74 8.94
N LEU A 9 -22.16 -6.86 10.27
CA LEU A 9 -21.50 -7.99 10.93
C LEU A 9 -22.18 -9.32 10.59
N VAL A 10 -23.52 -9.37 10.67
CA VAL A 10 -24.28 -10.56 10.29
C VAL A 10 -24.04 -10.90 8.82
N ALA A 11 -23.99 -9.90 7.93
CA ALA A 11 -23.69 -10.11 6.52
C ALA A 11 -22.30 -10.71 6.30
N VAL A 12 -21.26 -10.18 6.96
CA VAL A 12 -19.88 -10.71 6.89
C VAL A 12 -19.78 -12.14 7.43
N VAL A 13 -20.43 -12.43 8.56
CA VAL A 13 -20.40 -13.77 9.15
C VAL A 13 -21.14 -14.79 8.27
N ARG A 14 -22.21 -14.37 7.59
CA ARG A 14 -23.01 -15.24 6.71
C ARG A 14 -22.47 -15.37 5.29
N SER A 15 -21.75 -14.38 4.76
CA SER A 15 -21.18 -14.44 3.40
C SER A 15 -20.30 -15.68 3.23
N ASP A 16 -19.55 -16.04 4.27
CA ASP A 16 -18.68 -17.22 4.28
C ASP A 16 -19.42 -18.57 4.26
N ARG A 17 -20.71 -18.62 4.62
CA ARG A 17 -21.46 -19.88 4.80
C ARG A 17 -22.62 -20.08 3.84
N GLU A 18 -23.29 -19.00 3.44
CA GLU A 18 -24.59 -19.08 2.75
C GLU A 18 -24.57 -18.37 1.39
N GLY A 19 -23.48 -17.69 1.02
CA GLY A 19 -23.44 -16.86 -0.19
C GLY A 19 -24.45 -15.70 -0.17
N SER A 20 -25.03 -15.39 0.99
CA SER A 20 -26.19 -14.51 1.11
C SER A 20 -25.85 -13.01 1.01
N ALA A 21 -24.57 -12.64 1.05
CA ALA A 21 -24.12 -11.25 1.14
C ALA A 21 -22.86 -11.01 0.30
N TYR A 22 -22.91 -9.97 -0.53
CA TYR A 22 -21.76 -9.42 -1.23
C TYR A 22 -21.20 -8.25 -0.41
N LEU A 23 -19.89 -8.29 -0.11
CA LEU A 23 -19.20 -7.23 0.61
C LEU A 23 -18.59 -6.24 -0.37
N TYR A 24 -18.65 -4.96 -0.06
CA TYR A 24 -18.09 -3.91 -0.91
C TYR A 24 -17.60 -2.72 -0.09
N GLY A 25 -16.41 -2.22 -0.43
CA GLY A 25 -15.80 -1.06 0.20
C GLY A 25 -15.02 -1.38 1.49
N GLY A 26 -14.22 -0.42 1.95
CA GLY A 26 -13.29 -0.61 3.07
C GLY A 26 -13.93 -0.94 4.41
N GLU A 27 -15.16 -0.45 4.67
CA GLU A 27 -15.87 -0.73 5.92
C GLU A 27 -16.21 -2.22 6.07
N GLU A 28 -16.81 -2.81 5.03
CA GLU A 28 -17.23 -4.22 5.04
C GLU A 28 -16.02 -5.16 4.93
N MET A 29 -15.05 -4.78 4.09
CA MET A 29 -13.81 -5.52 3.95
C MET A 29 -12.97 -5.49 5.23
N GLY A 30 -12.88 -4.36 5.93
CA GLY A 30 -12.20 -4.28 7.22
C GLY A 30 -12.80 -5.23 8.26
N LEU A 31 -14.14 -5.36 8.27
CA LEU A 31 -14.82 -6.29 9.16
C LEU A 31 -14.60 -7.75 8.77
N TRP A 32 -14.66 -8.06 7.47
CA TRP A 32 -14.27 -9.37 6.94
C TRP A 32 -12.84 -9.72 7.35
N CYS A 33 -11.89 -8.80 7.21
CA CYS A 33 -10.50 -9.01 7.58
C CYS A 33 -10.36 -9.45 9.03
N MET A 34 -11.06 -8.80 9.97
CA MET A 34 -11.02 -9.20 11.38
C MET A 34 -11.51 -10.64 11.59
N VAL A 35 -12.64 -11.01 10.96
CA VAL A 35 -13.21 -12.36 11.05
C VAL A 35 -12.27 -13.38 10.40
N THR A 36 -11.70 -13.07 9.25
CA THR A 36 -10.75 -13.90 8.52
C THR A 36 -9.46 -14.11 9.30
N LEU A 37 -8.89 -13.07 9.88
CA LEU A 37 -7.70 -13.15 10.72
C LEU A 37 -7.95 -14.01 11.96
N LEU A 38 -9.13 -13.94 12.60
CA LEU A 38 -9.48 -14.82 13.73
C LEU A 38 -9.49 -16.30 13.36
N ARG A 39 -9.96 -16.61 12.15
CA ARG A 39 -10.14 -17.97 11.66
C ARG A 39 -8.84 -18.57 11.14
N ASN A 40 -8.05 -17.75 10.46
CA ASN A 40 -6.87 -18.16 9.72
C ASN A 40 -5.55 -17.88 10.45
N MET A 41 -5.59 -17.32 11.68
CA MET A 41 -4.40 -17.21 12.54
C MET A 41 -4.35 -18.33 13.60
N PRO A 42 -3.18 -18.99 13.80
CA PRO A 42 -1.95 -18.83 13.01
C PRO A 42 -2.12 -19.37 11.58
N ALA A 43 -1.27 -18.91 10.66
CA ALA A 43 -1.26 -19.43 9.30
C ALA A 43 -0.98 -20.95 9.32
N ARG A 44 -1.34 -21.65 8.24
CA ARG A 44 -1.03 -23.09 8.14
C ARG A 44 0.49 -23.28 8.24
N ARG A 45 0.94 -24.41 8.80
CA ARG A 45 2.37 -24.69 8.96
C ARG A 45 3.14 -24.54 7.63
N GLU A 46 2.58 -25.07 6.54
CA GLU A 46 3.14 -24.93 5.19
C GLU A 46 3.26 -23.45 4.74
N SER A 47 2.26 -22.62 5.09
CA SER A 47 2.29 -21.17 4.86
C SER A 47 3.39 -20.46 5.65
N GLU A 48 3.61 -20.88 6.90
CA GLU A 48 4.65 -20.32 7.76
C GLU A 48 6.06 -20.68 7.28
N GLU A 49 6.23 -21.89 6.74
CA GLU A 49 7.52 -22.38 6.21
C GLU A 49 7.84 -21.75 4.84
N SER A 50 6.83 -21.51 4.01
CA SER A 50 6.99 -20.98 2.63
C SER A 50 7.12 -19.46 2.55
N CYS A 51 6.60 -18.69 3.50
CA CYS A 51 6.66 -17.23 3.48
C CYS A 51 7.78 -16.70 4.39
N PRO A 52 8.91 -16.21 3.83
CA PRO A 52 10.02 -15.69 4.61
C PRO A 52 9.75 -14.28 5.18
N SER A 53 8.55 -13.73 5.00
CA SER A 53 8.19 -12.40 5.49
C SER A 53 8.48 -12.24 6.98
N GLN A 54 9.18 -11.17 7.35
CA GLN A 54 9.40 -10.84 8.76
C GLN A 54 8.07 -10.67 9.50
N VAL A 55 7.05 -10.14 8.84
CA VAL A 55 5.74 -9.92 9.46
C VAL A 55 5.02 -11.24 9.74
N PHE A 56 5.05 -12.21 8.83
CA PHE A 56 4.52 -13.56 9.11
C PHE A 56 5.26 -14.24 10.26
N ARG A 57 6.59 -14.15 10.28
CA ARG A 57 7.40 -14.71 11.38
C ARG A 57 7.10 -14.04 12.72
N GLU A 58 6.95 -12.72 12.76
CA GLU A 58 6.57 -11.97 13.97
C GLU A 58 5.18 -12.38 14.48
N ILE A 59 4.21 -12.54 13.57
CA ILE A 59 2.86 -13.02 13.88
C ILE A 59 2.92 -14.44 14.47
N ALA A 60 3.68 -15.34 13.85
CA ALA A 60 3.86 -16.72 14.32
C ALA A 60 4.60 -16.79 15.67
N LYS A 61 5.70 -16.05 15.84
CA LYS A 61 6.51 -16.04 17.08
C LYS A 61 5.75 -15.48 18.28
N LYS A 62 4.88 -14.48 18.09
CA LYS A 62 4.03 -13.92 19.16
C LYS A 62 2.87 -14.84 19.56
N SER A 63 2.74 -16.03 18.97
CA SER A 63 1.65 -16.99 19.20
C SER A 63 1.87 -18.00 20.35
N SER A 64 2.53 -17.64 21.46
CA SER A 64 2.56 -18.53 22.64
C SER A 64 1.14 -18.86 23.13
N ASN A 65 0.88 -20.04 23.72
CA ASN A 65 -0.50 -20.45 24.10
C ASN A 65 -1.26 -19.43 25.00
N LYS A 66 -0.55 -18.70 25.87
CA LYS A 66 -1.14 -17.60 26.67
C LYS A 66 -1.42 -16.35 25.81
N CYS A 67 -0.54 -16.04 24.86
CA CYS A 67 -0.75 -14.96 23.91
C CYS A 67 -1.82 -15.31 22.87
N LYS A 68 -1.97 -16.58 22.46
CA LYS A 68 -3.08 -17.08 21.63
C LYS A 68 -4.43 -16.86 22.29
N LEU A 69 -4.53 -17.17 23.59
CA LEU A 69 -5.74 -16.91 24.36
C LEU A 69 -5.92 -15.40 24.57
N PHE A 70 -4.85 -14.62 24.79
CA PHE A 70 -4.93 -13.16 24.88
C PHE A 70 -5.32 -12.52 23.55
N TRP A 71 -4.77 -12.89 22.41
CA TRP A 71 -5.12 -12.37 21.09
C TRP A 71 -6.51 -12.80 20.69
N ARG A 72 -6.90 -14.06 20.89
CA ARG A 72 -8.31 -14.48 20.71
C ARG A 72 -9.23 -13.75 21.67
N LYS A 73 -8.87 -13.57 22.95
CA LYS A 73 -9.65 -12.81 23.93
C LYS A 73 -9.68 -11.33 23.66
N THR A 74 -8.61 -10.72 23.15
CA THR A 74 -8.47 -9.29 22.85
C THR A 74 -9.12 -8.99 21.53
N LEU A 75 -9.04 -9.87 20.54
CA LEU A 75 -9.76 -9.72 19.28
C LEU A 75 -11.23 -10.12 19.43
N MET A 76 -11.58 -11.07 20.32
CA MET A 76 -12.96 -11.27 20.80
C MET A 76 -13.43 -10.10 21.65
N TRP A 77 -12.61 -9.55 22.54
CA TRP A 77 -12.95 -8.39 23.37
C TRP A 77 -13.08 -7.16 22.51
N ASN A 78 -12.28 -7.03 21.45
CA ASN A 78 -12.47 -6.04 20.42
C ASN A 78 -13.77 -6.38 19.70
N CYS A 79 -13.97 -7.52 19.06
CA CYS A 79 -15.28 -7.89 18.49
C CYS A 79 -16.48 -7.67 19.46
N LEU A 80 -16.31 -7.83 20.78
CA LEU A 80 -17.28 -7.52 21.83
C LEU A 80 -17.41 -6.01 22.11
N VAL A 81 -16.31 -5.25 22.21
CA VAL A 81 -16.23 -3.79 22.25
C VAL A 81 -16.91 -3.20 21.00
N TRP A 82 -16.75 -3.87 19.86
CA TRP A 82 -17.36 -3.59 18.56
C TRP A 82 -18.86 -3.96 18.53
N THR A 83 -19.30 -5.03 19.22
CA THR A 83 -20.74 -5.28 19.46
C THR A 83 -21.35 -4.28 20.42
N SER A 84 -20.57 -3.73 21.35
CA SER A 84 -21.02 -2.73 22.32
C SER A 84 -20.80 -1.32 21.80
N ALA A 85 -21.51 -0.98 20.74
CA ALA A 85 -22.26 0.26 20.62
C ALA A 85 -22.40 1.15 21.89
N VAL A 86 -22.70 0.51 23.03
CA VAL A 86 -22.93 1.10 24.36
C VAL A 86 -21.62 1.41 25.11
N LEU A 87 -20.58 0.58 24.98
CA LEU A 87 -19.24 0.88 25.53
C LEU A 87 -18.44 1.81 24.61
N GLY A 88 -18.75 1.89 23.31
CA GLY A 88 -18.13 2.86 22.40
C GLY A 88 -18.27 4.31 22.88
N ILE A 89 -19.36 4.63 23.60
CA ILE A 89 -19.53 5.92 24.29
C ILE A 89 -18.54 6.04 25.44
N PHE A 90 -18.47 5.07 26.37
CA PHE A 90 -17.57 5.12 27.52
C PHE A 90 -16.09 5.11 27.11
N CYS A 91 -15.72 4.22 26.18
CA CYS A 91 -14.39 4.15 25.59
C CYS A 91 -14.04 5.45 24.88
N SER A 92 -14.92 6.03 24.05
CA SER A 92 -14.63 7.32 23.37
C SER A 92 -14.54 8.49 24.33
N PHE A 93 -15.27 8.45 25.46
CA PHE A 93 -15.19 9.46 26.52
C PHE A 93 -13.85 9.40 27.24
N VAL A 94 -13.46 8.20 27.70
CA VAL A 94 -12.16 7.93 28.31
C VAL A 94 -11.03 8.23 27.31
N PHE A 95 -11.18 7.85 26.05
CA PHE A 95 -10.21 8.11 24.98
C PHE A 95 -10.04 9.61 24.71
N SER A 96 -11.14 10.34 24.56
CA SER A 96 -11.11 11.80 24.33
C SER A 96 -10.50 12.53 25.52
N PHE A 97 -10.77 12.05 26.74
CA PHE A 97 -10.24 12.59 27.98
C PHE A 97 -8.72 12.33 28.16
N VAL A 98 -8.26 11.10 27.88
CA VAL A 98 -6.83 10.72 27.96
C VAL A 98 -6.00 11.42 26.89
N MET A 99 -6.55 11.59 25.68
CA MET A 99 -5.78 12.03 24.52
C MET A 99 -5.71 13.56 24.31
N ARG A 100 -6.44 14.36 25.09
CA ARG A 100 -6.47 15.85 25.16
C ARG A 100 -6.54 16.66 23.85
N ARG A 101 -6.44 16.06 22.65
CA ARG A 101 -6.32 16.72 21.32
C ARG A 101 -7.32 16.20 20.26
N CYS A 102 -8.21 15.29 20.62
CA CYS A 102 -9.27 14.76 19.75
C CYS A 102 -10.64 14.87 20.40
N THR A 103 -11.62 15.39 19.66
CA THR A 103 -13.01 15.51 20.12
C THR A 103 -13.65 14.12 20.19
N PHE A 104 -14.51 13.90 21.19
CA PHE A 104 -15.31 12.68 21.33
C PHE A 104 -15.93 12.17 20.02
N ALA A 105 -16.54 13.07 19.23
CA ALA A 105 -17.17 12.72 17.96
C ALA A 105 -16.19 12.14 16.92
N LYS A 106 -14.92 12.53 16.95
CA LYS A 106 -13.86 12.02 16.07
C LYS A 106 -13.37 10.65 16.55
N CYS A 107 -13.09 10.50 17.84
CA CYS A 107 -12.70 9.22 18.44
C CYS A 107 -13.79 8.15 18.23
N TYR A 108 -15.05 8.53 18.43
CA TYR A 108 -16.20 7.66 18.22
C TYR A 108 -16.35 7.25 16.74
N ARG A 109 -16.16 8.17 15.79
CA ARG A 109 -16.14 7.84 14.35
C ARG A 109 -15.00 6.90 13.99
N MET A 110 -13.78 7.12 14.49
CA MET A 110 -12.66 6.21 14.23
C MET A 110 -12.89 4.80 14.78
N LEU A 111 -13.40 4.70 16.02
CA LEU A 111 -13.78 3.43 16.63
C LEU A 111 -14.92 2.71 15.92
N LEU A 112 -15.71 3.40 15.11
CA LEU A 112 -16.83 2.81 14.38
C LEU A 112 -16.47 2.44 12.93
N PHE A 113 -15.63 3.23 12.28
CA PHE A 113 -15.34 3.10 10.85
C PHE A 113 -13.93 2.56 10.55
N ARG A 114 -13.01 2.56 11.51
CA ARG A 114 -11.58 2.24 11.29
C ARG A 114 -10.94 1.35 12.39
N PRO A 115 -11.46 0.12 12.60
CA PRO A 115 -10.85 -0.88 13.50
C PRO A 115 -9.39 -1.16 13.20
N ASP A 116 -9.10 -1.18 11.90
CA ASP A 116 -7.85 -1.52 11.30
C ASP A 116 -6.71 -0.58 11.72
N LEU A 117 -6.98 0.71 11.91
CA LEU A 117 -5.98 1.67 12.40
C LEU A 117 -5.61 1.39 13.87
N ILE A 118 -6.60 1.00 14.67
CA ILE A 118 -6.42 0.64 16.08
C ILE A 118 -5.67 -0.69 16.19
N ILE A 119 -6.02 -1.68 15.36
CA ILE A 119 -5.36 -2.99 15.29
C ILE A 119 -3.92 -2.83 14.82
N PHE A 120 -3.68 -2.11 13.72
CA PHE A 120 -2.34 -1.79 13.22
C PHE A 120 -1.47 -1.16 14.32
N ALA A 121 -1.99 -0.15 15.01
CA ALA A 121 -1.25 0.54 16.07
C ALA A 121 -0.98 -0.36 17.29
N SER A 122 -1.90 -1.28 17.62
CA SER A 122 -1.71 -2.26 18.71
C SER A 122 -0.73 -3.40 18.35
N GLN A 123 -0.65 -3.76 17.07
CA GLN A 123 0.16 -4.89 16.58
C GLN A 123 1.63 -4.51 16.37
N ASN A 124 1.91 -3.23 16.14
CA ASN A 124 3.22 -2.78 15.71
C ASN A 124 3.98 -2.06 16.84
N ASN A 125 5.19 -2.52 17.16
CA ASN A 125 6.17 -1.79 17.98
C ASN A 125 6.51 -0.41 17.36
N TRP A 126 6.17 -0.22 16.08
CA TRP A 126 6.20 1.06 15.37
C TRP A 126 5.33 2.15 16.01
N GLY A 127 4.18 1.83 16.59
CA GLY A 127 3.35 2.80 17.31
C GLY A 127 4.05 3.41 18.54
N ARG A 128 5.05 2.71 19.09
CA ARG A 128 5.91 3.24 20.16
C ARG A 128 7.03 4.16 19.65
N LYS A 129 7.54 3.94 18.43
CA LYS A 129 8.57 4.80 17.80
C LYS A 129 7.97 6.04 17.12
N PHE A 130 6.78 5.94 16.54
CA PHE A 130 6.10 7.03 15.81
C PHE A 130 5.01 7.76 16.62
N GLY A 131 4.88 7.47 17.91
CA GLY A 131 4.27 8.37 18.88
C GLY A 131 2.78 8.70 18.75
N ASP A 132 2.04 8.29 17.71
CA ASP A 132 0.62 8.65 17.63
C ASP A 132 -0.24 7.64 16.86
N TYR A 133 -1.25 7.16 17.58
CA TYR A 133 -2.30 6.29 17.12
C TYR A 133 -3.38 7.05 16.29
N PHE A 134 -3.41 8.39 16.30
CA PHE A 134 -4.59 9.19 15.93
C PHE A 134 -4.31 10.46 15.09
N GLY A 135 -3.14 10.62 14.50
CA GLY A 135 -2.91 11.66 13.47
C GLY A 135 -3.68 11.41 12.15
N GLY A 136 -4.14 10.17 11.94
CA GLY A 136 -4.77 9.71 10.71
C GLY A 136 -6.06 10.44 10.31
N ASP A 137 -6.93 10.83 11.26
CA ASP A 137 -8.19 11.52 10.92
C ASP A 137 -7.99 12.98 10.49
N LYS A 138 -6.87 13.60 10.90
CA LYS A 138 -6.40 14.91 10.44
C LYS A 138 -5.52 14.79 9.19
N GLN A 139 -5.06 13.57 8.87
CA GLN A 139 -4.15 13.27 7.77
C GLN A 139 -4.85 12.61 6.57
N PHE A 140 -6.14 12.29 6.62
CA PHE A 140 -6.83 11.60 5.53
C PHE A 140 -8.20 12.21 5.31
N SER A 141 -8.62 12.35 4.04
CA SER A 141 -10.00 12.73 3.77
C SER A 141 -10.93 11.56 4.17
N ALA A 142 -12.14 11.85 4.62
CA ALA A 142 -13.11 10.79 4.99
C ALA A 142 -13.39 9.83 3.82
N VAL A 143 -13.23 10.31 2.59
CA VAL A 143 -13.43 9.54 1.37
C VAL A 143 -12.22 8.66 1.06
N ASP A 144 -11.00 9.17 1.15
CA ASP A 144 -9.78 8.34 1.02
C ASP A 144 -9.72 7.29 2.12
N VAL A 145 -10.10 7.64 3.34
CA VAL A 145 -10.25 6.69 4.46
C VAL A 145 -11.17 5.52 4.11
N SER A 146 -12.26 5.77 3.39
CA SER A 146 -13.20 4.73 2.97
C SER A 146 -12.76 3.95 1.73
N ARG A 147 -11.91 4.59 0.89
CA ARG A 147 -11.42 4.06 -0.38
C ARG A 147 -10.10 3.34 -0.28
N VAL A 148 -9.31 3.61 0.76
CA VAL A 148 -7.95 3.11 0.86
C VAL A 148 -7.81 2.04 1.92
N TYR A 149 -7.26 0.94 1.43
CA TYR A 149 -6.76 -0.23 2.12
C TYR A 149 -5.77 0.17 3.20
N SER A 150 -6.04 -0.24 4.44
CA SER A 150 -4.99 -0.29 5.44
C SER A 150 -4.18 -1.58 5.31
N LEU A 151 -3.01 -1.59 5.94
CA LEU A 151 -2.16 -2.77 6.02
C LEU A 151 -2.94 -4.01 6.52
N VAL A 152 -3.90 -3.83 7.44
CA VAL A 152 -4.67 -4.96 8.01
C VAL A 152 -5.51 -5.67 6.96
N ILE A 153 -6.13 -4.92 6.03
CA ILE A 153 -6.87 -5.54 4.92
C ILE A 153 -5.93 -6.32 4.01
N ARG A 154 -4.75 -5.73 3.73
CA ARG A 154 -3.70 -6.38 2.94
C ARG A 154 -3.18 -7.66 3.59
N SER A 155 -2.88 -7.61 4.88
CA SER A 155 -2.46 -8.78 5.65
C SER A 155 -3.51 -9.88 5.62
N ALA A 156 -4.80 -9.55 5.72
CA ALA A 156 -5.86 -10.56 5.76
C ALA A 156 -6.01 -11.31 4.43
N TYR A 157 -6.16 -10.62 3.29
CA TYR A 157 -6.23 -11.33 2.02
C TYR A 157 -4.91 -12.00 1.66
N HIS A 158 -3.77 -11.45 2.08
CA HIS A 158 -2.48 -12.06 1.82
C HIS A 158 -2.29 -13.37 2.61
N ILE A 159 -2.78 -13.43 3.85
CA ILE A 159 -2.88 -14.68 4.62
C ILE A 159 -3.80 -15.68 3.90
N VAL A 160 -4.93 -15.23 3.36
CA VAL A 160 -5.80 -16.09 2.54
C VAL A 160 -5.06 -16.60 1.31
N ASP A 161 -4.37 -15.75 0.56
CA ASP A 161 -3.60 -16.11 -0.62
C ASP A 161 -2.56 -17.19 -0.29
N ILE A 162 -1.70 -16.98 0.71
CA ILE A 162 -0.67 -17.95 1.10
C ILE A 162 -1.29 -19.24 1.64
N ASN A 163 -2.37 -19.17 2.44
CA ASN A 163 -3.02 -20.39 2.93
C ASN A 163 -3.62 -21.26 1.82
N ASN A 164 -4.04 -20.64 0.70
CA ASN A 164 -4.53 -21.34 -0.48
C ASN A 164 -3.39 -21.75 -1.42
N LYS A 165 -2.31 -20.97 -1.49
CA LYS A 165 -1.12 -21.22 -2.30
C LYS A 165 0.18 -20.86 -1.57
N PRO A 166 0.75 -21.77 -0.76
CA PRO A 166 1.94 -21.48 0.04
C PRO A 166 3.15 -21.02 -0.80
N SER A 167 3.37 -21.64 -1.97
CA SER A 167 4.48 -21.31 -2.87
C SER A 167 4.49 -19.85 -3.34
N GLN A 168 3.39 -19.12 -3.23
CA GLN A 168 3.36 -17.69 -3.51
C GLN A 168 4.26 -16.89 -2.56
N GLY A 169 4.42 -17.35 -1.31
CA GLY A 169 5.29 -16.73 -0.30
C GLY A 169 6.76 -16.67 -0.71
N GLU A 170 7.18 -17.58 -1.59
CA GLU A 170 8.53 -17.67 -2.12
C GLU A 170 8.93 -16.46 -2.96
N LEU A 171 7.98 -15.62 -3.42
CA LEU A 171 8.29 -14.38 -4.13
C LEU A 171 9.11 -13.41 -3.26
N GLU A 172 8.93 -13.43 -1.93
CA GLU A 172 9.68 -12.55 -1.03
C GLU A 172 11.11 -13.03 -0.76
N ASP A 173 11.46 -14.22 -1.23
CA ASP A 173 12.83 -14.73 -1.24
C ASP A 173 13.59 -14.09 -2.41
N LYS A 174 14.52 -13.19 -2.10
CA LYS A 174 15.20 -12.37 -3.10
C LYS A 174 15.99 -13.20 -4.12
N MET A 175 16.62 -14.29 -3.69
CA MET A 175 17.40 -15.15 -4.59
C MET A 175 16.47 -15.87 -5.57
N LEU A 176 15.39 -16.45 -5.05
CA LEU A 176 14.41 -17.17 -5.86
C LEU A 176 13.63 -16.24 -6.78
N PHE A 177 13.33 -15.02 -6.32
CA PHE A 177 12.76 -13.95 -7.13
C PHE A 177 13.64 -13.65 -8.34
N HIS A 178 14.94 -13.38 -8.14
CA HIS A 178 15.86 -13.07 -9.23
C HIS A 178 16.00 -14.26 -10.19
N LYS A 179 16.16 -15.48 -9.67
CA LYS A 179 16.25 -16.71 -10.48
C LYS A 179 15.01 -16.89 -11.37
N ARG A 180 13.81 -16.89 -10.80
CA ARG A 180 12.55 -17.06 -11.54
C ARG A 180 12.31 -15.93 -12.52
N GLY A 181 12.68 -14.70 -12.14
CA GLY A 181 12.60 -13.53 -13.01
C GLY A 181 13.42 -13.71 -14.28
N THR A 182 14.70 -14.07 -14.13
CA THR A 182 15.60 -14.32 -15.26
C THR A 182 15.12 -15.49 -16.13
N GLU A 183 14.73 -16.62 -15.52
CA GLU A 183 14.15 -17.78 -16.24
C GLU A 183 12.89 -17.41 -17.03
N SER A 184 12.13 -16.42 -16.55
CA SER A 184 10.90 -15.91 -17.17
C SER A 184 11.14 -14.81 -18.21
N GLY A 185 12.39 -14.46 -18.49
CA GLY A 185 12.79 -13.38 -19.41
C GLY A 185 12.51 -11.97 -18.90
N LEU A 186 12.29 -11.80 -17.60
CA LEU A 186 12.06 -10.48 -16.99
C LEU A 186 13.39 -9.75 -16.75
N PRO A 187 13.43 -8.42 -16.88
CA PRO A 187 14.63 -7.63 -16.63
C PRO A 187 14.89 -7.49 -15.12
N CYS A 188 15.34 -8.54 -14.46
CA CYS A 188 15.74 -8.49 -13.05
C CYS A 188 17.16 -7.94 -12.90
N VAL A 189 17.45 -7.33 -11.75
CA VAL A 189 18.84 -6.99 -11.41
C VAL A 189 19.67 -8.28 -11.37
N PRO A 190 20.83 -8.35 -12.06
CA PRO A 190 21.67 -9.53 -12.06
C PRO A 190 22.14 -9.90 -10.65
N VAL A 191 22.15 -11.20 -10.38
CA VAL A 191 22.75 -11.77 -9.17
C VAL A 191 24.01 -12.49 -9.59
N ILE A 192 25.07 -12.31 -8.81
CA ILE A 192 26.36 -12.94 -9.01
C ILE A 192 26.38 -14.23 -8.20
N ASP A 193 26.75 -15.35 -8.83
CA ASP A 193 27.01 -16.58 -8.11
C ASP A 193 28.29 -16.40 -7.27
N PRO A 194 28.29 -16.70 -5.96
CA PRO A 194 29.49 -16.58 -5.14
C PRO A 194 30.71 -17.31 -5.73
N ARG A 195 30.51 -18.38 -6.50
CA ARG A 195 31.59 -19.14 -7.15
C ARG A 195 32.26 -18.36 -8.28
N ASP A 196 31.54 -17.45 -8.92
CA ASP A 196 32.07 -16.59 -9.99
C ASP A 196 32.95 -15.46 -9.43
N LEU A 197 32.98 -15.27 -8.10
CA LEU A 197 33.85 -14.31 -7.43
C LEU A 197 35.24 -14.90 -7.12
N ALA A 198 35.47 -16.19 -7.43
CA ALA A 198 36.76 -16.84 -7.29
C ALA A 198 37.40 -17.02 -8.70
N PRO A 199 38.59 -16.44 -8.97
CA PRO A 199 39.51 -15.77 -8.03
C PRO A 199 39.14 -14.31 -7.72
N ALA A 200 39.37 -13.89 -6.47
CA ALA A 200 39.03 -12.55 -5.98
C ALA A 200 39.78 -11.39 -6.70
N SER A 201 40.86 -11.70 -7.42
CA SER A 201 41.67 -10.71 -8.15
C SER A 201 40.91 -10.02 -9.29
N ASP A 202 39.86 -10.65 -9.81
CA ASP A 202 39.16 -10.20 -11.01
C ASP A 202 37.80 -9.54 -10.67
N VAL A 203 37.51 -9.40 -9.38
CA VAL A 203 36.26 -8.85 -8.89
C VAL A 203 36.28 -7.32 -8.94
N GLU A 204 35.32 -6.76 -9.66
CA GLU A 204 35.08 -5.32 -9.71
C GLU A 204 34.24 -4.88 -8.49
N PHE A 205 34.86 -4.09 -7.62
CA PHE A 205 34.20 -3.46 -6.47
C PHE A 205 33.71 -2.04 -6.81
N PRO A 206 32.67 -1.52 -6.13
CA PRO A 206 31.96 -2.16 -5.02
C PRO A 206 30.85 -3.15 -5.41
N LEU A 207 30.67 -4.16 -4.57
CA LEU A 207 29.51 -5.06 -4.58
C LEU A 207 28.48 -4.62 -3.55
N PHE A 208 27.24 -5.03 -3.78
CA PHE A 208 26.13 -4.84 -2.87
C PHE A 208 25.55 -6.19 -2.47
N THR A 209 25.48 -6.46 -1.18
CA THR A 209 24.95 -7.73 -0.65
C THR A 209 23.79 -7.48 0.29
N LYS A 210 22.78 -8.35 0.22
CA LYS A 210 21.56 -8.26 1.01
C LYS A 210 21.10 -9.65 1.46
N PRO A 211 20.63 -9.82 2.71
CA PRO A 211 20.10 -11.09 3.16
C PRO A 211 18.90 -11.50 2.31
N ARG A 212 18.85 -12.76 1.92
CA ARG A 212 17.87 -13.36 1.02
C ARG A 212 16.43 -13.22 1.52
N LYS A 213 16.23 -13.26 2.84
CA LYS A 213 14.92 -13.39 3.52
C LYS A 213 14.60 -12.25 4.50
N LEU A 214 15.37 -11.15 4.49
CA LEU A 214 15.10 -9.97 5.31
C LEU A 214 14.49 -8.83 4.49
N GLN A 215 13.88 -7.88 5.19
CA GLN A 215 13.15 -6.74 4.65
C GLN A 215 13.69 -5.42 5.25
N TRP A 216 13.19 -4.28 4.74
CA TRP A 216 13.52 -2.93 5.25
C TRP A 216 15.02 -2.61 5.26
N GLY A 217 15.78 -3.18 4.32
CA GLY A 217 17.22 -2.99 4.24
C GLY A 217 18.02 -3.57 5.42
N GLN A 218 17.42 -4.42 6.25
CA GLN A 218 18.13 -5.05 7.37
C GLN A 218 19.23 -5.99 6.87
N GLY A 219 20.44 -5.81 7.39
CA GLY A 219 21.61 -6.64 7.07
C GLY A 219 22.23 -6.37 5.69
N VAL A 220 21.81 -5.30 5.01
CA VAL A 220 22.41 -4.87 3.75
C VAL A 220 23.83 -4.36 3.99
N MET A 221 24.76 -4.73 3.11
CA MET A 221 26.17 -4.34 3.20
C MET A 221 26.71 -3.93 1.83
N LYS A 222 27.65 -2.98 1.85
CA LYS A 222 28.47 -2.62 0.70
C LYS A 222 29.85 -3.23 0.89
N LEU A 223 30.30 -4.01 -0.09
CA LEU A 223 31.64 -4.58 -0.12
C LEU A 223 32.47 -3.70 -1.07
N GLU A 224 33.53 -3.10 -0.56
CA GLU A 224 34.48 -2.21 -1.22
C GLU A 224 35.78 -2.92 -1.61
N SER A 225 36.11 -4.06 -0.98
CA SER A 225 37.34 -4.80 -1.30
C SER A 225 37.26 -6.29 -1.00
N SER A 226 38.20 -7.05 -1.60
CA SER A 226 38.38 -8.48 -1.35
C SER A 226 38.84 -8.76 0.08
N GLU A 227 39.53 -7.84 0.73
CA GLU A 227 40.09 -8.03 2.08
C GLU A 227 39.03 -7.94 3.19
N GLN A 228 37.81 -7.52 2.87
CA GLN A 228 36.73 -7.48 3.85
C GLN A 228 36.32 -8.88 4.28
N GLN A 229 36.16 -9.05 5.59
CA GLN A 229 35.80 -10.34 6.20
C GLN A 229 34.49 -10.88 5.62
N GLU A 230 33.50 -10.02 5.39
CA GLU A 230 32.21 -10.40 4.81
C GLU A 230 32.34 -10.93 3.38
N PHE A 231 33.24 -10.34 2.58
CA PHE A 231 33.54 -10.87 1.25
C PHE A 231 34.20 -12.25 1.34
N GLN A 232 35.19 -12.40 2.23
CA GLN A 232 35.88 -13.68 2.46
C GLN A 232 34.91 -14.78 2.94
N ASP A 233 33.95 -14.44 3.80
CA ASP A 233 32.92 -15.37 4.26
C ASP A 233 31.92 -15.73 3.15
N ILE A 234 31.64 -14.83 2.22
CA ILE A 234 30.76 -15.06 1.07
C ILE A 234 31.41 -16.02 0.05
N VAL A 235 32.68 -15.84 -0.27
CA VAL A 235 33.37 -16.65 -1.31
C VAL A 235 33.90 -17.98 -0.79
N ARG A 236 33.90 -18.18 0.54
CA ARG A 236 34.31 -19.44 1.16
C ARG A 236 33.30 -20.55 0.83
N GLU A 237 33.76 -21.59 0.15
CA GLU A 237 32.96 -22.77 -0.18
C GLU A 237 32.34 -23.40 1.09
N GLY A 238 31.05 -23.72 1.04
CA GLY A 238 30.31 -24.31 2.16
C GLY A 238 29.97 -23.34 3.30
N SER A 239 30.16 -22.03 3.12
CA SER A 239 29.77 -21.01 4.09
C SER A 239 28.26 -20.72 4.05
N ASP A 240 27.61 -20.67 5.21
CA ASP A 240 26.19 -20.28 5.34
C ASP A 240 25.92 -18.89 4.71
N PHE A 241 26.93 -18.00 4.71
CA PHE A 241 26.83 -16.67 4.08
C PHE A 241 26.58 -16.73 2.58
N ALA A 242 27.11 -17.73 1.87
CA ALA A 242 26.91 -17.87 0.43
C ALA A 242 25.45 -18.23 0.09
N GLU A 243 24.78 -18.97 0.97
CA GLU A 243 23.40 -19.45 0.78
C GLU A 243 22.33 -18.45 1.28
N ASP A 244 22.71 -17.61 2.25
CA ASP A 244 21.79 -16.68 2.93
C ASP A 244 21.77 -15.27 2.34
N PHE A 245 22.68 -14.94 1.41
CA PHE A 245 22.79 -13.61 0.83
C PHE A 245 22.62 -13.59 -0.69
N VAL A 246 22.12 -12.47 -1.19
CA VAL A 246 22.09 -12.14 -2.62
C VAL A 246 23.19 -11.12 -2.89
N ILE A 247 24.05 -11.40 -3.86
CA ILE A 247 25.20 -10.56 -4.23
C ILE A 247 24.95 -9.94 -5.59
N GLN A 248 25.14 -8.63 -5.71
CA GLN A 248 24.90 -7.87 -6.93
C GLN A 248 26.04 -6.87 -7.13
N LYS A 249 26.32 -6.48 -8.38
CA LYS A 249 27.14 -5.30 -8.62
C LYS A 249 26.43 -4.08 -8.02
N LYS A 250 27.19 -3.12 -7.48
CA LYS A 250 26.59 -1.83 -7.13
C LYS A 250 26.04 -1.19 -8.40
N LEU A 251 24.74 -0.94 -8.42
CA LEU A 251 24.08 -0.24 -9.51
C LEU A 251 24.12 1.27 -9.29
N GLU A 252 24.14 2.01 -10.39
CA GLU A 252 24.05 3.46 -10.38
C GLU A 252 22.67 3.92 -10.85
N ASN A 253 22.22 5.04 -10.30
CA ASN A 253 21.02 5.72 -10.80
C ASN A 253 21.25 6.18 -12.25
N ILE A 254 20.18 6.18 -13.04
CA ILE A 254 20.21 6.72 -14.39
C ILE A 254 20.66 8.21 -14.41
N PRO A 255 21.62 8.62 -15.26
CA PRO A 255 22.17 9.98 -15.25
C PRO A 255 21.13 11.10 -15.43
N GLN A 256 20.04 10.81 -16.15
CA GLN A 256 18.93 11.72 -16.41
C GLN A 256 18.21 12.18 -15.13
N LEU A 257 18.33 11.42 -14.03
CA LEU A 257 17.74 11.75 -12.74
C LEU A 257 18.71 12.43 -11.76
N SER A 258 19.99 12.57 -12.14
CA SER A 258 21.06 13.06 -11.24
C SER A 258 20.77 14.44 -10.63
N GLU A 259 20.22 15.39 -11.40
CA GLU A 259 19.91 16.73 -10.89
C GLU A 259 18.71 16.78 -9.93
N TYR A 260 17.85 15.76 -9.97
CA TYR A 260 16.64 15.64 -9.15
C TYR A 260 16.88 14.88 -7.84
N PHE A 261 18.03 14.21 -7.72
CA PHE A 261 18.46 13.50 -6.54
C PHE A 261 19.58 14.28 -5.83
N PRO A 262 19.77 14.09 -4.51
CA PRO A 262 20.94 14.66 -3.85
C PRO A 262 22.24 14.03 -4.41
N PRO A 263 23.38 14.74 -4.29
CA PRO A 263 24.67 14.15 -4.62
C PRO A 263 24.92 12.90 -3.77
N ASP A 264 25.55 11.87 -4.35
CA ASP A 264 25.82 10.60 -3.66
C ASP A 264 24.55 9.94 -3.07
N ALA A 265 23.40 10.10 -3.75
CA ALA A 265 22.19 9.37 -3.38
C ALA A 265 22.40 7.85 -3.61
N PRO A 266 21.86 6.98 -2.73
CA PRO A 266 21.81 5.55 -3.01
C PRO A 266 20.99 5.28 -4.27
N LEU A 267 21.02 4.02 -4.72
CA LEU A 267 20.11 3.56 -5.77
C LEU A 267 18.65 3.83 -5.34
N CYS A 268 17.98 4.68 -6.11
CA CYS A 268 16.62 5.12 -5.86
C CYS A 268 15.65 4.24 -6.65
N THR A 269 14.52 3.91 -6.04
CA THR A 269 13.53 2.99 -6.62
C THR A 269 12.18 3.66 -6.81
N ALA A 270 11.46 3.28 -7.85
CA ALA A 270 10.01 3.43 -7.91
C ALA A 270 9.34 2.19 -7.31
N ARG A 271 8.49 2.40 -6.30
CA ARG A 271 7.56 1.39 -5.83
C ARG A 271 6.29 1.47 -6.66
N ILE A 272 5.93 0.38 -7.30
CA ILE A 272 4.66 0.25 -8.04
C ILE A 272 3.91 -0.94 -7.44
N THR A 273 2.81 -0.67 -6.76
CA THR A 273 1.92 -1.73 -6.29
C THR A 273 0.90 -2.04 -7.39
N THR A 274 0.79 -3.31 -7.71
CA THR A 274 -0.16 -3.83 -8.70
C THR A 274 -1.23 -4.67 -8.01
N PHE A 275 -2.40 -4.81 -8.65
CA PHE A 275 -3.45 -5.72 -8.21
C PHE A 275 -4.06 -6.51 -9.38
N PHE A 276 -4.49 -7.74 -9.11
CA PHE A 276 -5.13 -8.58 -10.09
C PHE A 276 -6.63 -8.27 -10.17
N HIS A 277 -7.14 -8.05 -11.38
CA HIS A 277 -8.56 -7.85 -11.64
C HIS A 277 -9.04 -8.89 -12.64
N LYS A 278 -9.80 -9.88 -12.17
CA LYS A 278 -10.44 -10.86 -13.04
C LYS A 278 -11.52 -10.19 -13.88
N GLY A 279 -11.57 -10.49 -15.18
CA GLY A 279 -12.66 -10.02 -16.02
C GLY A 279 -14.02 -10.53 -15.52
N GLU A 280 -15.03 -9.66 -15.57
CA GLU A 280 -16.39 -9.96 -15.06
C GLU A 280 -17.14 -11.00 -15.93
N ARG A 281 -16.74 -11.19 -17.19
CA ARG A 281 -17.32 -12.21 -18.08
C ARG A 281 -16.54 -13.50 -17.99
N GLU A 282 -17.26 -14.62 -17.96
CA GLU A 282 -16.66 -15.95 -18.02
C GLU A 282 -15.75 -16.09 -19.25
N GLY A 283 -14.56 -16.66 -19.04
CA GLY A 283 -13.52 -16.77 -20.08
C GLY A 283 -12.72 -15.49 -20.37
N SER A 284 -13.04 -14.34 -19.77
CA SER A 284 -12.20 -13.13 -19.93
C SER A 284 -10.87 -13.28 -19.19
N PRO A 285 -9.73 -12.96 -19.82
CA PRO A 285 -8.45 -12.99 -19.13
C PRO A 285 -8.45 -11.98 -17.99
N GLY A 286 -7.81 -12.34 -16.88
CA GLY A 286 -7.53 -11.37 -15.83
C GLY A 286 -6.53 -10.32 -16.31
N VAL A 287 -6.64 -9.12 -15.76
CA VAL A 287 -5.76 -7.99 -16.05
C VAL A 287 -5.08 -7.51 -14.77
N VAL A 288 -3.79 -7.22 -14.87
CA VAL A 288 -3.03 -6.60 -13.78
C VAL A 288 -3.09 -5.09 -13.93
N ARG A 289 -3.55 -4.43 -12.86
CA ARG A 289 -3.79 -2.99 -12.77
C ARG A 289 -2.84 -2.35 -11.77
N VAL A 290 -2.64 -1.04 -11.88
CA VAL A 290 -1.79 -0.29 -10.93
C VAL A 290 -2.65 0.22 -9.79
N LEU A 291 -2.31 -0.16 -8.56
CA LEU A 291 -2.98 0.30 -7.36
C LEU A 291 -2.45 1.66 -6.90
N GLU A 292 -1.12 1.79 -6.88
CA GLU A 292 -0.41 2.97 -6.38
C GLU A 292 1.04 2.96 -6.86
N SER A 293 1.64 4.14 -6.97
CA SER A 293 3.03 4.30 -7.39
C SER A 293 3.71 5.54 -6.81
N TRP A 294 4.96 5.39 -6.37
CA TRP A 294 5.80 6.49 -5.89
C TRP A 294 7.27 6.24 -6.18
N ILE A 295 8.06 7.31 -6.24
CA ILE A 295 9.51 7.25 -6.27
C ILE A 295 10.08 7.59 -4.90
N ARG A 296 10.97 6.73 -4.40
CA ARG A 296 11.77 6.95 -3.21
C ARG A 296 13.09 7.58 -3.64
N VAL A 297 13.47 8.68 -2.99
CA VAL A 297 14.72 9.38 -3.24
C VAL A 297 15.52 9.39 -1.95
N GLY A 298 16.61 8.63 -1.91
CA GLY A 298 17.46 8.51 -0.74
C GLY A 298 18.23 9.77 -0.41
N ALA A 299 18.64 9.91 0.85
CA ALA A 299 19.53 10.98 1.28
C ALA A 299 20.98 10.75 0.78
N SER A 300 21.75 11.83 0.67
CA SER A 300 23.18 11.78 0.35
C SER A 300 23.94 10.88 1.32
N GLY A 301 24.75 9.97 0.81
CA GLY A 301 25.57 9.03 1.59
C GLY A 301 24.79 7.91 2.30
N ALA A 302 23.46 7.82 2.12
CA ALA A 302 22.67 6.74 2.68
C ALA A 302 22.93 5.41 1.93
N LEU A 303 22.77 4.27 2.62
CA LEU A 303 22.91 2.94 1.98
C LEU A 303 21.66 2.53 1.18
N ALA A 304 20.50 3.09 1.49
CA ALA A 304 19.22 2.74 0.87
C ALA A 304 18.28 3.95 0.84
N ASP A 305 17.37 3.96 -0.12
CA ASP A 305 16.46 5.07 -0.46
C ASP A 305 15.26 5.26 0.48
N GLN A 306 15.23 4.55 1.60
CA GLN A 306 14.13 4.58 2.56
C GLN A 306 13.97 5.95 3.21
N ILE A 307 12.72 6.36 3.44
CA ILE A 307 12.38 7.65 4.07
C ILE A 307 12.85 7.71 5.52
N GLU A 308 12.95 6.56 6.18
CA GLU A 308 13.49 6.38 7.54
C GLU A 308 15.00 6.67 7.62
N ASN A 309 15.71 6.62 6.49
CA ASN A 309 17.13 6.94 6.39
C ASN A 309 17.37 8.42 6.01
N GLY A 310 16.39 9.30 6.26
CA GLY A 310 16.44 10.72 5.90
C GLY A 310 16.10 11.00 4.43
N GLY A 311 15.64 9.97 3.69
CA GLY A 311 15.17 10.11 2.32
C GLY A 311 13.86 10.87 2.20
N SER A 312 13.36 10.92 0.98
CA SER A 312 12.08 11.53 0.62
C SER A 312 11.30 10.61 -0.31
N THR A 313 10.00 10.82 -0.41
CA THR A 313 9.15 10.01 -1.28
C THR A 313 8.13 10.87 -1.98
N PHE A 314 7.96 10.69 -3.29
CA PHE A 314 7.09 11.47 -4.15
C PHE A 314 6.07 10.57 -4.84
N ALA A 315 4.79 10.92 -4.78
CA ALA A 315 3.77 10.19 -5.54
C ALA A 315 4.00 10.36 -7.05
N VAL A 316 3.62 9.36 -7.82
CA VAL A 316 3.74 9.37 -9.28
C VAL A 316 2.38 9.06 -9.88
N TYR A 317 1.92 9.89 -10.82
CA TYR A 317 0.72 9.62 -11.61
C TYR A 317 0.93 8.34 -12.42
N ALA A 318 0.17 7.29 -12.14
CA ALA A 318 0.37 5.98 -12.76
C ALA A 318 0.26 6.03 -14.29
N GLU A 319 -0.65 6.82 -14.84
CA GLU A 319 -0.86 6.88 -16.30
C GLU A 319 0.26 7.61 -17.06
N THR A 320 0.96 8.54 -16.40
CA THR A 320 1.88 9.44 -17.09
C THR A 320 3.32 9.30 -16.61
N GLY A 321 3.56 8.83 -15.40
CA GLY A 321 4.89 8.85 -14.79
C GLY A 321 5.31 10.24 -14.34
N VAL A 322 4.40 11.23 -14.39
CA VAL A 322 4.67 12.57 -13.85
C VAL A 322 4.72 12.47 -12.33
N VAL A 323 5.78 12.99 -11.74
CA VAL A 323 6.00 13.05 -10.31
C VAL A 323 5.13 14.17 -9.74
N TRP A 324 4.35 13.85 -8.72
CA TRP A 324 3.60 14.82 -7.94
C TRP A 324 4.41 15.24 -6.71
N ASN A 325 3.78 15.92 -5.76
CA ASN A 325 4.45 16.31 -4.53
C ASN A 325 4.81 15.09 -3.67
N GLY A 326 5.82 15.28 -2.83
CA GLY A 326 6.31 14.29 -1.89
C GLY A 326 6.33 14.77 -0.44
N THR A 327 6.95 13.95 0.39
CA THR A 327 7.19 14.24 1.80
C THR A 327 8.51 13.64 2.33
N THR A 328 8.85 14.00 3.56
CA THR A 328 9.95 13.45 4.37
C THR A 328 9.43 13.08 5.76
N THR A 329 10.22 12.37 6.55
CA THR A 329 9.86 12.04 7.94
C THR A 329 9.62 13.28 8.81
N GLU A 330 10.41 14.34 8.63
CA GLU A 330 10.29 15.58 9.40
C GLU A 330 9.01 16.35 9.05
N LYS A 331 8.56 16.24 7.80
CA LYS A 331 7.33 16.88 7.35
C LYS A 331 6.09 16.13 7.81
N MET A 332 6.22 14.85 8.22
CA MET A 332 5.15 14.01 8.80
C MET A 332 4.76 14.43 10.22
N VAL A 333 4.40 15.71 10.39
CA VAL A 333 4.02 16.29 11.67
C VAL A 333 2.58 15.90 12.01
N LEU A 334 2.45 15.31 13.20
CA LEU A 334 1.20 14.83 13.75
C LEU A 334 0.20 15.98 13.96
N GLY A 335 -0.97 15.85 13.35
CA GLY A 335 -2.05 16.80 13.48
C GLY A 335 -1.94 18.07 12.65
N GLU A 336 -0.93 18.20 11.78
CA GLU A 336 -0.71 19.36 10.91
C GLU A 336 -0.93 19.01 9.40
N PRO A 337 -2.19 18.87 8.94
CA PRO A 337 -2.57 18.47 7.57
C PRO A 337 -1.86 19.19 6.44
N HIS A 338 -1.62 20.48 6.62
CA HIS A 338 -1.23 21.40 5.56
C HIS A 338 0.28 21.34 5.22
N LEU A 339 1.08 20.59 5.99
CA LEU A 339 2.52 20.50 5.80
C LEU A 339 2.95 19.44 4.75
N GLU A 340 2.05 18.57 4.28
CA GLU A 340 2.43 17.48 3.35
C GLU A 340 1.29 16.98 2.48
N PRO A 341 1.54 16.50 1.23
CA PRO A 341 2.82 16.53 0.55
C PRO A 341 3.01 17.91 -0.08
N THR A 342 3.98 18.65 0.46
CA THR A 342 4.37 20.00 0.01
C THR A 342 5.76 19.98 -0.62
N LEU A 343 6.47 18.86 -0.54
CA LEU A 343 7.81 18.75 -1.03
C LEU A 343 7.79 18.65 -2.55
N THR A 344 8.46 19.57 -3.23
CA THR A 344 8.63 19.56 -4.69
C THR A 344 10.03 19.14 -5.12
N SER A 345 10.98 19.10 -4.19
CA SER A 345 12.40 18.75 -4.41
C SER A 345 12.90 17.89 -3.27
N ALA A 346 13.71 16.86 -3.57
CA ALA A 346 14.38 16.09 -2.53
C ALA A 346 15.40 16.99 -1.79
N PRO A 347 15.58 16.83 -0.47
CA PRO A 347 16.62 17.55 0.26
C PRO A 347 18.00 17.31 -0.37
N GLY A 348 18.72 18.38 -0.68
CA GLY A 348 20.05 18.31 -1.31
C GLY A 348 20.06 18.17 -2.83
N ALA A 349 18.91 17.98 -3.49
CA ALA A 349 18.84 17.98 -4.96
C ALA A 349 18.98 19.40 -5.55
N THR A 350 19.50 19.48 -6.78
CA THR A 350 19.68 20.77 -7.49
C THR A 350 18.39 21.24 -8.15
N LYS A 351 17.51 20.32 -8.57
CA LYS A 351 16.23 20.62 -9.22
C LYS A 351 15.05 19.94 -8.51
N GLY A 352 13.90 20.61 -8.54
CA GLY A 352 12.64 20.03 -8.09
C GLY A 352 12.17 18.92 -9.03
N ILE A 353 11.78 17.79 -8.46
CA ILE A 353 11.30 16.61 -9.19
C ILE A 353 9.79 16.67 -9.46
N ALA A 354 9.00 17.41 -8.67
CA ALA A 354 7.56 17.54 -8.92
C ALA A 354 7.29 18.20 -10.29
N GLY A 355 6.41 17.60 -11.08
CA GLY A 355 6.12 17.96 -12.48
C GLY A 355 7.05 17.29 -13.50
N HIS A 356 8.14 16.65 -13.08
CA HIS A 356 9.02 15.89 -13.96
C HIS A 356 8.41 14.53 -14.31
N ARG A 357 8.60 14.05 -15.55
CA ARG A 357 8.18 12.72 -15.97
C ARG A 357 9.33 11.74 -15.84
N LEU A 358 9.15 10.67 -15.06
CA LEU A 358 10.18 9.64 -14.90
C LEU A 358 10.52 8.97 -16.24
N PRO A 359 11.80 8.70 -16.52
CA PRO A 359 12.23 8.05 -17.76
C PRO A 359 11.69 6.61 -17.82
N PHE A 360 11.40 6.12 -19.03
CA PHE A 360 10.95 4.74 -19.27
C PHE A 360 9.70 4.29 -18.48
N TRP A 361 8.89 5.23 -17.98
CA TRP A 361 7.77 4.90 -17.10
C TRP A 361 6.81 3.85 -17.67
N GLN A 362 6.46 3.96 -18.96
CA GLN A 362 5.56 3.00 -19.61
C GLN A 362 6.16 1.58 -19.62
N GLN A 363 7.46 1.45 -19.89
CA GLN A 363 8.19 0.19 -19.80
C GLN A 363 8.19 -0.37 -18.37
N CYS A 364 8.31 0.49 -17.34
CA CYS A 364 8.17 0.06 -15.95
C CYS A 364 6.80 -0.57 -15.70
N LEU A 365 5.71 0.08 -16.14
CA LEU A 365 4.35 -0.42 -15.94
C LEU A 365 4.13 -1.76 -16.65
N GLU A 366 4.63 -1.92 -17.87
CA GLU A 366 4.56 -3.17 -18.63
C GLU A 366 5.32 -4.28 -17.90
N THR A 367 6.56 -3.98 -17.48
CA THR A 367 7.44 -4.92 -16.77
C THR A 367 6.79 -5.42 -15.48
N VAL A 368 6.22 -4.54 -14.65
CA VAL A 368 5.61 -4.97 -13.36
C VAL A 368 4.29 -5.72 -13.55
N ARG A 369 3.52 -5.42 -14.60
CA ARG A 369 2.31 -6.18 -14.94
C ARG A 369 2.67 -7.59 -15.40
N GLU A 370 3.67 -7.70 -16.27
CA GLU A 370 4.19 -8.98 -16.73
C GLU A 370 4.80 -9.79 -15.58
N ALA A 371 5.57 -9.15 -14.71
CA ALA A 371 6.16 -9.76 -13.53
C ALA A 371 5.10 -10.31 -12.57
N HIS A 372 4.00 -9.59 -12.35
CA HIS A 372 2.89 -10.08 -11.55
C HIS A 372 2.26 -11.33 -12.17
N MET A 373 1.96 -11.29 -13.47
CA MET A 373 1.37 -12.45 -14.16
C MET A 373 2.29 -13.68 -14.15
N LYS A 374 3.60 -13.49 -14.31
CA LYS A 374 4.57 -14.60 -14.43
C LYS A 374 5.06 -15.13 -13.08
N LEU A 375 5.32 -14.25 -12.12
CA LEU A 375 5.98 -14.60 -10.86
C LEU A 375 5.02 -14.72 -9.68
N ALA A 376 3.84 -14.09 -9.77
CA ALA A 376 2.90 -13.99 -8.66
C ALA A 376 1.42 -14.14 -9.05
N PRO A 377 1.05 -15.12 -9.92
CA PRO A 377 -0.32 -15.25 -10.42
C PRO A 377 -1.34 -15.59 -9.31
N ASP A 378 -0.88 -16.02 -8.14
CA ASP A 378 -1.70 -16.40 -6.99
C ASP A 378 -1.70 -15.34 -5.87
N ALA A 379 -1.09 -14.18 -6.09
CA ALA A 379 -1.16 -13.02 -5.20
C ALA A 379 -2.19 -12.01 -5.70
N PHE A 380 -3.01 -11.47 -4.81
CA PHE A 380 -3.93 -10.40 -5.19
C PHE A 380 -3.18 -9.10 -5.51
N THR A 381 -2.16 -8.78 -4.71
CA THR A 381 -1.35 -7.57 -4.85
C THR A 381 0.12 -7.86 -4.70
N VAL A 382 0.96 -7.14 -5.44
CA VAL A 382 2.41 -7.14 -5.26
C VAL A 382 2.95 -5.72 -5.37
N GLY A 383 3.79 -5.32 -4.43
CA GLY A 383 4.60 -4.10 -4.49
C GLY A 383 5.95 -4.37 -5.13
N TRP A 384 6.16 -3.84 -6.33
CA TRP A 384 7.39 -4.00 -7.08
C TRP A 384 8.33 -2.84 -6.81
N ASP A 385 9.58 -3.13 -6.46
CA ASP A 385 10.65 -2.15 -6.47
C ASP A 385 11.36 -2.19 -7.82
N VAL A 386 11.30 -1.07 -8.53
CA VAL A 386 11.85 -0.89 -9.87
C VAL A 386 12.97 0.13 -9.82
N VAL A 387 14.10 -0.18 -10.45
CA VAL A 387 15.27 0.71 -10.54
C VAL A 387 15.42 1.22 -11.97
N PHE A 388 15.89 2.46 -12.09
CA PHE A 388 16.25 3.09 -13.36
C PHE A 388 17.76 3.20 -13.42
N THR A 389 18.39 2.39 -14.26
CA THR A 389 19.85 2.32 -14.40
C THR A 389 20.28 2.77 -15.80
N PRO A 390 21.58 3.05 -16.04
CA PRO A 390 22.08 3.33 -17.38
C PRO A 390 21.76 2.23 -18.42
N THR A 391 21.56 0.99 -17.97
CA THR A 391 21.21 -0.15 -18.82
C THR A 391 19.69 -0.35 -19.00
N GLY A 392 18.86 0.49 -18.37
CA GLY A 392 17.41 0.48 -18.51
C GLY A 392 16.66 0.20 -17.20
N VAL A 393 15.41 -0.22 -17.35
CA VAL A 393 14.51 -0.52 -16.23
C VAL A 393 14.75 -1.95 -15.75
N GLN A 394 14.94 -2.14 -14.44
CA GLN A 394 15.12 -3.46 -13.86
C GLN A 394 14.30 -3.66 -12.57
N LEU A 395 13.86 -4.90 -12.33
CA LEU A 395 13.19 -5.29 -11.09
C LEU A 395 14.20 -5.63 -9.99
N MET A 396 14.05 -4.97 -8.85
CA MET A 396 14.93 -5.16 -7.68
C MET A 396 14.37 -6.18 -6.68
N GLU A 397 13.08 -6.11 -6.37
CA GLU A 397 12.38 -7.06 -5.49
C GLU A 397 10.85 -6.99 -5.66
N GLY A 398 10.17 -8.10 -5.33
CA GLY A 398 8.72 -8.19 -5.18
C GLY A 398 8.33 -8.30 -3.71
N ASN A 399 7.42 -7.43 -3.26
CA ASN A 399 6.92 -7.38 -1.88
C ASN A 399 5.44 -7.76 -1.86
N LEU A 400 5.12 -8.94 -1.30
CA LEU A 400 3.72 -9.39 -1.21
C LEU A 400 2.95 -8.58 -0.17
N MET A 401 3.63 -8.26 0.93
CA MET A 401 3.08 -7.41 1.97
C MET A 401 3.58 -5.96 1.85
N SER A 402 3.30 -5.35 0.69
CA SER A 402 3.66 -3.95 0.42
C SER A 402 2.89 -2.98 1.32
N MET A 403 3.63 -2.19 2.11
CA MET A 403 3.08 -1.04 2.82
C MET A 403 2.41 -0.10 1.82
N VAL A 404 1.20 0.36 2.16
CA VAL A 404 0.52 1.43 1.42
C VAL A 404 1.38 2.69 1.57
N ALA A 405 1.46 3.53 0.54
CA ALA A 405 1.97 4.90 0.70
C ALA A 405 0.95 5.76 1.46
N LEU A 406 0.60 5.31 2.68
CA LEU A 406 -0.37 5.92 3.58
C LEU A 406 -0.13 7.43 3.66
N HIS A 407 1.13 7.84 3.72
CA HIS A 407 1.54 9.20 4.01
C HIS A 407 1.43 10.19 2.83
N ILE A 408 1.36 9.71 1.57
CA ILE A 408 1.51 10.59 0.39
C ILE A 408 0.22 10.67 -0.42
N GLY A 409 -0.42 9.53 -0.69
CA GLY A 409 -1.61 9.46 -1.55
C GLY A 409 -2.94 9.73 -0.83
N MET A 410 -3.07 9.27 0.42
CA MET A 410 -4.37 9.20 1.10
C MET A 410 -4.84 10.52 1.73
N ARG A 411 -4.00 11.57 1.71
CA ARG A 411 -4.27 12.83 2.42
C ARG A 411 -5.08 13.83 1.58
N TYR A 412 -5.23 13.60 0.27
CA TYR A 412 -5.66 14.66 -0.66
C TYR A 412 -6.86 14.41 -1.59
N GLY A 413 -7.71 13.42 -1.37
CA GLY A 413 -8.82 13.11 -2.29
C GLY A 413 -8.35 12.74 -3.70
N SER A 414 -7.04 12.74 -3.94
CA SER A 414 -6.39 12.71 -5.24
C SER A 414 -5.89 11.33 -5.60
N MET A 415 -6.18 10.29 -4.79
CA MET A 415 -5.77 8.94 -5.16
C MET A 415 -6.33 8.52 -6.50
N ALA A 416 -7.59 8.84 -6.82
CA ALA A 416 -8.11 8.58 -8.15
C ALA A 416 -7.52 9.51 -9.22
N LEU A 417 -6.98 10.68 -8.86
CA LEU A 417 -6.26 11.52 -9.82
C LEU A 417 -4.88 10.93 -10.13
N LEU A 418 -4.18 10.43 -9.11
CA LEU A 418 -2.85 9.84 -9.23
C LEU A 418 -2.92 8.42 -9.81
N TRP A 419 -3.92 7.65 -9.37
CA TRP A 419 -4.10 6.21 -9.58
C TRP A 419 -5.58 5.93 -9.87
N PRO A 420 -6.06 6.25 -11.08
CA PRO A 420 -7.48 6.20 -11.41
C PRO A 420 -8.10 4.81 -11.31
N GLU A 421 -7.31 3.74 -11.39
CA GLU A 421 -7.81 2.37 -11.26
C GLU A 421 -8.00 1.91 -9.80
N SER A 422 -7.50 2.66 -8.81
CA SER A 422 -7.60 2.27 -7.40
C SER A 422 -9.03 2.02 -6.90
N PRO A 423 -10.09 2.72 -7.38
CA PRO A 423 -11.46 2.43 -6.97
C PRO A 423 -11.98 1.06 -7.44
N LEU A 424 -11.43 0.50 -8.54
CA LEU A 424 -11.84 -0.81 -9.08
C LEU A 424 -11.47 -1.98 -8.14
N MET A 425 -10.57 -1.71 -7.20
CA MET A 425 -9.92 -2.73 -6.43
C MET A 425 -10.90 -3.43 -5.46
N TRP A 426 -11.99 -2.78 -5.02
CA TRP A 426 -13.03 -3.45 -4.21
C TRP A 426 -13.79 -4.52 -5.00
N LEU A 427 -14.11 -4.25 -6.27
CA LEU A 427 -14.70 -5.24 -7.16
C LEU A 427 -13.72 -6.39 -7.39
N ALA A 428 -12.46 -6.05 -7.69
CA ALA A 428 -11.40 -7.01 -7.92
C ALA A 428 -11.17 -7.94 -6.72
N LEU A 429 -11.07 -7.37 -5.51
CA LEU A 429 -10.81 -8.12 -4.27
C LEU A 429 -11.96 -9.05 -3.94
N SER A 430 -13.20 -8.58 -4.07
CA SER A 430 -14.38 -9.40 -3.84
C SER A 430 -14.45 -10.57 -4.82
N GLY A 431 -14.13 -10.33 -6.09
CA GLY A 431 -14.02 -11.37 -7.12
C GLY A 431 -12.86 -12.34 -6.87
N TRP A 432 -11.72 -11.83 -6.42
CA TRP A 432 -10.51 -12.59 -6.15
C TRP A 432 -10.66 -13.56 -4.96
N LEU A 433 -11.33 -13.10 -3.90
CA LEU A 433 -11.60 -13.90 -2.71
C LEU A 433 -12.72 -14.92 -2.90
N LEU A 434 -13.47 -14.81 -4.00
CA LEU A 434 -14.57 -15.71 -4.29
C LEU A 434 -14.04 -17.15 -4.41
N ASN A 435 -14.63 -18.07 -3.64
CA ASN A 435 -14.28 -19.50 -3.61
C ASN A 435 -12.87 -19.83 -3.08
N LYS A 436 -12.12 -18.87 -2.53
CA LYS A 436 -10.91 -19.18 -1.76
C LYS A 436 -11.31 -19.70 -0.38
N ASP A 437 -10.55 -20.64 0.15
CA ASP A 437 -10.73 -21.08 1.53
C ASP A 437 -10.38 -19.91 2.49
N GLY A 438 -11.28 -19.61 3.43
CA GLY A 438 -11.23 -18.40 4.26
C GLY A 438 -11.54 -17.09 3.51
N GLY A 439 -11.98 -17.17 2.25
CA GLY A 439 -12.33 -16.04 1.38
C GLY A 439 -13.77 -15.55 1.56
N LEU A 440 -14.43 -15.21 0.46
CA LEU A 440 -15.82 -14.72 0.43
C LEU A 440 -16.70 -15.66 -0.38
N GLY A 441 -17.92 -15.92 0.10
CA GLY A 441 -18.99 -16.53 -0.68
C GLY A 441 -20.09 -15.51 -0.97
N TYR A 442 -20.58 -15.46 -2.22
CA TYR A 442 -21.77 -14.69 -2.57
C TYR A 442 -22.45 -15.21 -3.84
N THR A 443 -23.76 -14.99 -3.95
CA THR A 443 -24.52 -15.22 -5.19
C THR A 443 -24.47 -13.99 -6.12
N ALA A 444 -24.75 -14.21 -7.41
CA ALA A 444 -24.90 -13.13 -8.39
C ALA A 444 -26.01 -12.15 -7.99
N GLU A 445 -27.11 -12.65 -7.40
CA GLU A 445 -28.20 -11.80 -6.90
C GLU A 445 -27.75 -10.91 -5.74
N ALA A 446 -27.01 -11.47 -4.77
CA ALA A 446 -26.46 -10.71 -3.65
C ALA A 446 -25.50 -9.62 -4.15
N LYS A 447 -24.63 -9.94 -5.12
CA LYS A 447 -23.74 -8.97 -5.80
C LYS A 447 -24.55 -7.86 -6.46
N ALA A 448 -25.48 -8.20 -7.34
CA ALA A 448 -26.28 -7.21 -8.07
C ALA A 448 -27.10 -6.30 -7.14
N LYS A 449 -27.71 -6.86 -6.09
CA LYS A 449 -28.46 -6.09 -5.09
C LYS A 449 -27.57 -5.09 -4.35
N LYS A 450 -26.39 -5.54 -3.91
CA LYS A 450 -25.43 -4.68 -3.21
C LYS A 450 -24.89 -3.59 -4.13
N LEU A 451 -24.46 -3.93 -5.35
CA LEU A 451 -23.93 -2.97 -6.33
C LEU A 451 -24.97 -1.90 -6.71
N ARG A 452 -26.26 -2.26 -6.86
CA ARG A 452 -27.34 -1.25 -7.05
C ARG A 452 -27.43 -0.26 -5.88
N SER A 453 -27.31 -0.75 -4.65
CA SER A 453 -27.30 0.11 -3.46
C SER A 453 -26.06 1.01 -3.40
N VAL A 454 -24.90 0.49 -3.80
CA VAL A 454 -23.65 1.24 -3.89
C VAL A 454 -23.75 2.33 -4.95
N ALA A 455 -24.19 2.02 -6.17
CA ALA A 455 -24.40 2.98 -7.25
C ALA A 455 -25.35 4.11 -6.83
N SER A 456 -26.47 3.78 -6.19
CA SER A 456 -27.41 4.79 -5.67
C SER A 456 -26.76 5.72 -4.64
N THR A 457 -25.87 5.19 -3.81
CA THR A 457 -25.14 5.96 -2.79
C THR A 457 -24.09 6.86 -3.45
N LEU A 458 -23.27 6.31 -4.34
CA LEU A 458 -22.27 7.06 -5.11
C LEU A 458 -22.89 8.21 -5.89
N ARG A 459 -24.00 8.00 -6.62
CA ARG A 459 -24.69 9.09 -7.34
C ARG A 459 -25.14 10.22 -6.42
N ARG A 460 -25.59 9.92 -5.21
CA ARG A 460 -25.97 10.94 -4.22
C ARG A 460 -24.73 11.69 -3.72
N ASP A 461 -23.68 10.97 -3.39
CA ASP A 461 -22.48 11.52 -2.78
C ASP A 461 -21.68 12.36 -3.81
N ILE A 462 -21.66 11.95 -5.09
CA ILE A 462 -21.14 12.73 -6.23
C ILE A 462 -21.87 14.08 -6.32
N ARG A 463 -23.21 14.09 -6.29
CA ARG A 463 -23.98 15.35 -6.36
C ARG A 463 -23.62 16.30 -5.21
N LEU A 464 -23.37 15.77 -4.01
CA LEU A 464 -22.94 16.57 -2.86
C LEU A 464 -21.52 17.12 -3.06
N ALA A 465 -20.56 16.26 -3.44
CA ALA A 465 -19.18 16.67 -3.64
C ALA A 465 -19.03 17.67 -4.79
N VAL A 466 -19.81 17.55 -5.87
CA VAL A 466 -19.87 18.54 -6.96
C VAL A 466 -20.29 19.91 -6.44
N ARG A 467 -21.34 19.99 -5.61
CA ARG A 467 -21.76 21.26 -5.00
C ARG A 467 -20.66 21.88 -4.13
N GLU A 468 -19.98 21.06 -3.33
CA GLU A 468 -18.90 21.52 -2.47
C GLU A 468 -17.66 21.97 -3.26
N ARG A 469 -17.30 21.24 -4.33
CA ARG A 469 -16.26 21.60 -5.28
C ARG A 469 -16.54 22.95 -5.92
N ASP A 470 -17.76 23.15 -6.43
CA ASP A 470 -18.14 24.38 -7.12
C ASP A 470 -18.17 25.58 -6.16
N ALA A 471 -18.58 25.36 -4.91
CA ALA A 471 -18.49 26.36 -3.85
C ALA A 471 -17.02 26.73 -3.55
N ALA A 472 -16.12 25.75 -3.44
CA ALA A 472 -14.69 25.99 -3.26
C ALA A 472 -14.08 26.74 -4.44
N ARG A 473 -14.43 26.38 -5.68
CA ARG A 473 -13.99 27.04 -6.91
C ARG A 473 -14.41 28.51 -6.93
N LYS A 474 -15.66 28.81 -6.60
CA LYS A 474 -16.17 30.19 -6.47
C LYS A 474 -15.40 30.98 -5.40
N ALA A 475 -15.09 30.35 -4.26
CA ALA A 475 -14.34 31.00 -3.19
C ALA A 475 -12.89 31.32 -3.59
N VAL A 476 -12.21 30.41 -4.31
CA VAL A 476 -10.87 30.65 -4.87
C VAL A 476 -10.91 31.83 -5.86
N LEU A 477 -11.86 31.82 -6.78
CA LEU A 477 -11.99 32.89 -7.79
C LEU A 477 -12.24 34.25 -7.13
N LYS A 478 -13.15 34.32 -6.14
CA LYS A 478 -13.47 35.54 -5.41
C LYS A 478 -12.25 36.14 -4.69
N LEU A 479 -11.41 35.30 -4.05
CA LEU A 479 -10.18 35.78 -3.42
C LEU A 479 -9.17 36.27 -4.46
N LYS A 480 -8.97 35.52 -5.56
CA LYS A 480 -8.05 35.95 -6.64
C LYS A 480 -8.45 37.29 -7.27
N THR A 481 -9.76 37.57 -7.38
CA THR A 481 -10.26 38.84 -7.93
C THR A 481 -10.25 40.00 -6.93
N GLY A 482 -10.23 39.71 -5.62
CA GLY A 482 -10.26 40.73 -4.56
C GLY A 482 -8.88 41.14 -4.02
N ASP A 483 -7.81 40.45 -4.41
CA ASP A 483 -6.45 40.62 -3.89
C ASP A 483 -5.58 41.50 -4.81
N ILE A 484 -6.08 42.69 -5.15
CA ILE A 484 -5.34 43.73 -5.88
C ILE A 484 -4.36 44.46 -4.93
N GLU A 485 -4.50 44.33 -3.61
CA GLU A 485 -3.73 45.06 -2.60
C GLU A 485 -3.09 44.13 -1.54
N GLY A 486 -2.04 43.40 -1.94
CA GLY A 486 -0.90 43.07 -1.07
C GLY A 486 -1.08 42.20 0.19
N VAL A 487 -0.52 40.98 0.10
CA VAL A 487 0.22 40.26 1.17
C VAL A 487 -0.59 39.63 2.34
N ALA A 488 -1.87 39.93 2.55
CA ALA A 488 -2.66 39.28 3.60
C ALA A 488 -3.36 37.95 3.21
N SER A 489 -3.34 37.53 1.93
CA SER A 489 -4.24 36.49 1.41
C SER A 489 -3.63 35.10 1.12
N SER A 490 -2.29 34.96 1.13
CA SER A 490 -1.59 33.80 0.57
C SER A 490 -2.00 32.45 1.21
N ASP A 491 -2.05 32.38 2.54
CA ASP A 491 -2.38 31.12 3.24
C ASP A 491 -3.86 30.74 3.11
N LYS A 492 -4.75 31.73 3.13
CA LYS A 492 -6.19 31.52 2.93
C LYS A 492 -6.49 31.07 1.51
N LEU A 493 -5.84 31.68 0.52
CA LEU A 493 -5.93 31.27 -0.88
C LEU A 493 -5.38 29.85 -1.07
N ARG A 494 -4.20 29.55 -0.52
CA ARG A 494 -3.60 28.21 -0.54
C ARG A 494 -4.53 27.17 0.07
N GLY A 495 -5.12 27.45 1.24
CA GLY A 495 -6.10 26.58 1.88
C GLY A 495 -7.35 26.31 1.02
N LEU A 496 -7.87 27.33 0.32
CA LEU A 496 -9.00 27.15 -0.60
C LEU A 496 -8.63 26.40 -1.88
N GLN A 497 -7.43 26.63 -2.44
CA GLN A 497 -6.93 25.90 -3.60
C GLN A 497 -6.73 24.42 -3.26
N THR A 498 -6.16 24.13 -2.11
CA THR A 498 -6.07 22.77 -1.58
C THR A 498 -7.47 22.17 -1.48
N ARG A 499 -8.43 22.84 -0.83
CA ARG A 499 -9.81 22.34 -0.70
C ARG A 499 -10.48 22.08 -2.06
N LEU A 500 -10.24 22.93 -3.05
CA LEU A 500 -10.75 22.74 -4.41
C LEU A 500 -10.18 21.46 -5.03
N MET A 501 -8.86 21.30 -4.99
CA MET A 501 -8.15 20.11 -5.50
C MET A 501 -8.67 18.83 -4.82
N LEU A 502 -8.86 18.85 -3.49
CA LEU A 502 -9.44 17.72 -2.74
C LEU A 502 -10.78 17.29 -3.33
N LYS A 503 -11.66 18.26 -3.57
CA LYS A 503 -13.03 18.00 -4.03
C LYS A 503 -13.06 17.59 -5.50
N GLU A 504 -12.13 18.07 -6.32
CA GLU A 504 -11.96 17.61 -7.70
C GLU A 504 -11.58 16.13 -7.75
N GLY A 505 -10.60 15.72 -6.95
CA GLY A 505 -10.21 14.32 -6.86
C GLY A 505 -11.31 13.42 -6.27
N GLU A 506 -12.03 13.89 -5.26
CA GLU A 506 -13.14 13.16 -4.64
C GLU A 506 -14.25 12.83 -5.64
N VAL A 507 -14.64 13.84 -6.44
CA VAL A 507 -15.64 13.72 -7.51
C VAL A 507 -15.13 12.76 -8.59
N HIS A 508 -13.89 12.95 -9.06
CA HIS A 508 -13.31 12.08 -10.07
C HIS A 508 -13.28 10.62 -9.62
N GLY A 509 -12.77 10.35 -8.42
CA GLY A 509 -12.71 8.99 -7.88
C GLY A 509 -14.07 8.35 -7.65
N MET A 510 -15.06 9.12 -7.19
CA MET A 510 -16.43 8.59 -7.11
C MET A 510 -17.01 8.27 -8.47
N GLN A 511 -16.71 9.08 -9.48
CA GLN A 511 -17.22 8.86 -10.83
C GLN A 511 -16.61 7.57 -11.42
N VAL A 512 -15.30 7.40 -11.32
CA VAL A 512 -14.63 6.16 -11.77
C VAL A 512 -15.17 4.94 -11.03
N GLU A 513 -15.39 5.06 -9.71
CA GLU A 513 -16.00 3.99 -8.92
C GLU A 513 -17.44 3.68 -9.36
N LEU A 514 -18.23 4.72 -9.64
CA LEU A 514 -19.61 4.57 -10.10
C LEU A 514 -19.65 3.89 -11.46
N ASP A 515 -18.84 4.33 -12.41
CA ASP A 515 -18.76 3.77 -13.76
C ASP A 515 -18.42 2.28 -13.68
N ALA A 516 -17.44 1.91 -12.84
CA ALA A 516 -17.07 0.52 -12.61
C ALA A 516 -18.17 -0.33 -11.99
N VAL A 517 -18.90 0.23 -11.02
CA VAL A 517 -20.04 -0.46 -10.38
C VAL A 517 -21.18 -0.64 -11.38
N GLU A 518 -21.43 0.35 -12.25
CA GLU A 518 -22.43 0.28 -13.30
C GLU A 518 -22.03 -0.75 -14.38
N ASP A 519 -20.78 -0.77 -14.80
CA ASP A 519 -20.24 -1.77 -15.72
C ASP A 519 -20.36 -3.19 -15.16
N ALA A 520 -20.03 -3.40 -13.88
CA ALA A 520 -20.20 -4.69 -13.21
C ALA A 520 -21.67 -5.11 -13.10
N LEU A 521 -22.60 -4.17 -13.02
CA LEU A 521 -24.05 -4.45 -13.04
C LEU A 521 -24.53 -4.85 -14.46
N LEU A 522 -24.01 -4.21 -15.50
CA LEU A 522 -24.35 -4.49 -16.89
C LEU A 522 -23.75 -5.83 -17.37
N GLY A 523 -22.51 -6.13 -16.97
CA GLY A 523 -21.82 -7.38 -17.30
C GLY A 523 -22.51 -8.63 -16.76
N GLY A 524 -23.22 -8.52 -15.63
CA GLY A 524 -24.01 -9.62 -15.05
C GLY A 524 -25.39 -9.82 -15.68
N GLY A 525 -25.84 -8.92 -16.56
CA GLY A 525 -27.19 -8.93 -17.15
C GLY A 525 -27.34 -9.75 -18.43
N ALA A 526 -26.24 -10.19 -19.06
CA ALA A 526 -26.28 -10.89 -20.35
C ALA A 526 -26.45 -12.42 -20.23
N ALA A 527 -26.61 -12.98 -19.03
CA ALA A 527 -26.84 -14.41 -18.81
C ALA A 527 -28.33 -14.79 -18.67
N GLN A 528 -29.24 -13.88 -19.00
CA GLN A 528 -30.68 -14.15 -19.05
C GLN A 528 -31.28 -13.52 -20.30
N ASN A 529 -31.18 -14.23 -21.42
CA ASN A 529 -32.20 -14.29 -22.47
C ASN A 529 -31.94 -15.50 -23.36
#